data_AF-W2T4G8-F1
#
_entry.id   AF-W2T4G8-F1
#
_cell.length_a   1.000
_cell.length_b   1.000
_cell.length_c   1.000
_cell.angle_alpha   90.00
_cell.angle_beta   90.00
_cell.angle_gamma   90.00
#
_symmetry.space_group_name_H-M   'P 1'
#
loop_
_entity.id
_entity.type
_entity.pdbx_description
1 polymer ?
#
loop_
_entity_poly.entity_id
_entity_poly.type
_entity_poly.pdbx_seq_one_letter_code
_entity_poly.pdbx_strand_id
1 'polypeptide(L)'
;MVTISIVDFTVVKIFLQSMHKYIPVLSIFEIAQSDTPFMSTSTSQPPKQIARIRIPETEFVAVTAYQNSTITQLKIEHNPFAKGFRDGGERKRSTPESYADRINSQLLLT
;
A
#
# COMPACT_ATOMS: atom_id res chain seq x y z
N MET A 1 -21.44 -17.49 0.50
CA MET A 1 -20.20 -17.16 1.24
C MET A 1 -19.09 -17.03 0.19
N VAL A 2 -18.64 -15.81 -0.13
CA VAL A 2 -17.52 -15.62 -1.07
C VAL A 2 -16.24 -15.69 -0.25
N THR A 3 -15.51 -16.79 -0.35
CA THR A 3 -14.21 -16.94 0.31
C THR A 3 -13.16 -16.26 -0.56
N ILE A 4 -12.64 -15.11 -0.10
CA ILE A 4 -11.49 -14.46 -0.74
C ILE A 4 -10.23 -15.15 -0.21
N SER A 5 -9.78 -16.18 -0.93
CA SER A 5 -8.48 -16.80 -0.68
C SER A 5 -7.42 -16.00 -1.44
N ILE A 6 -6.51 -15.34 -0.71
CA ILE A 6 -5.30 -14.77 -1.31
C ILE A 6 -4.41 -15.96 -1.65
N VAL A 7 -4.41 -16.38 -2.91
CA VAL A 7 -3.80 -17.65 -3.36
C VAL A 7 -2.28 -17.58 -3.50
N ASP A 8 -1.69 -16.39 -3.33
CA ASP A 8 -0.25 -16.20 -3.48
C ASP A 8 0.28 -15.11 -2.54
N PHE A 9 1.24 -15.47 -1.69
CA PHE A 9 1.97 -14.55 -0.80
C PHE A 9 3.31 -14.12 -1.41
N THR A 10 3.51 -14.32 -2.72
CA THR A 10 4.65 -13.71 -3.41
C THR A 10 4.58 -12.20 -3.21
N VAL A 11 5.53 -11.67 -2.43
CA VAL A 11 5.63 -10.23 -2.17
C VAL A 11 6.05 -9.54 -3.46
N VAL A 12 5.08 -9.16 -4.27
CA VAL A 12 5.30 -8.36 -5.48
C VAL A 12 5.47 -6.90 -5.06
N LYS A 13 6.64 -6.32 -5.35
CA LYS A 13 6.86 -4.89 -5.20
C LYS A 13 6.32 -4.16 -6.44
N ILE A 14 5.60 -3.07 -6.22
CA ILE A 14 5.11 -2.19 -7.28
C ILE A 14 6.06 -1.00 -7.38
N PHE A 15 6.65 -0.78 -8.57
CA PHE A 15 7.51 0.37 -8.81
C PHE A 15 6.67 1.57 -9.26
N LEU A 16 6.87 2.71 -8.60
CA LEU A 16 6.22 3.97 -8.90
C LEU A 16 7.26 5.06 -9.11
N GLN A 17 6.96 6.02 -9.98
CA GLN A 17 7.79 7.20 -10.15
C GLN A 17 7.43 8.24 -9.10
N SER A 18 8.42 8.80 -8.42
CA SER A 18 8.21 9.89 -7.46
C SER A 18 7.57 11.10 -8.15
N MET A 19 6.81 11.88 -7.39
CA MET A 19 6.07 13.08 -7.80
C MET A 19 4.99 12.84 -8.88
N HIS A 20 4.48 11.61 -8.99
CA HIS A 20 3.38 11.27 -9.89
C HIS A 20 2.14 10.83 -9.11
N LYS A 21 0.97 11.22 -9.63
CA LYS A 21 -0.34 10.83 -9.08
C LYS A 21 -0.75 9.46 -9.60
N TYR A 22 -1.26 8.62 -8.70
CA TYR A 22 -1.74 7.27 -8.99
C TYR A 22 -3.10 7.03 -8.33
N ILE A 23 -3.90 6.15 -8.94
CA ILE A 23 -5.12 5.59 -8.34
C ILE A 23 -4.99 4.06 -8.29
N PRO A 24 -5.09 3.43 -7.10
CA PRO A 24 -5.20 1.98 -6.98
C PRO A 24 -6.41 1.44 -7.74
N VAL A 25 -6.24 0.30 -8.41
CA VAL A 25 -7.32 -0.39 -9.13
C VAL A 25 -7.39 -1.84 -8.68
N LEU A 26 -8.53 -2.23 -8.11
CA LEU A 26 -8.80 -3.62 -7.73
C LEU A 26 -9.37 -4.37 -8.93
N SER A 27 -8.71 -5.45 -9.34
CA SER A 27 -9.21 -6.34 -10.40
C SER A 27 -9.53 -7.70 -9.80
N ILE A 28 -10.74 -8.19 -10.07
CA ILE A 28 -11.21 -9.49 -9.57
C ILE A 28 -11.31 -10.44 -10.77
N PHE A 29 -10.69 -11.61 -10.64
CA PHE A 29 -10.69 -12.64 -11.66
C PHE A 29 -11.37 -13.90 -11.12
N GLU A 30 -12.22 -14.49 -11.95
CA GLU A 30 -12.77 -15.82 -11.73
C GLU A 30 -11.79 -16.85 -12.29
N ILE A 31 -11.44 -17.84 -11.47
CA ILE A 31 -10.55 -18.95 -11.83
C ILE A 31 -11.44 -20.18 -12.03
N ALA A 32 -11.46 -20.73 -13.24
CA ALA A 32 -12.17 -21.97 -13.52
C ALA A 32 -11.49 -23.13 -12.76
N GLN A 33 -12.18 -23.73 -11.80
CA GLN A 33 -11.72 -24.96 -11.15
C GLN A 33 -12.17 -26.15 -12.02
N SER A 34 -11.23 -26.96 -12.49
CA SER A 34 -11.58 -28.22 -13.15
C SER A 34 -11.84 -29.29 -12.08
N ASP A 35 -13.05 -29.81 -11.99
CA ASP A 35 -13.47 -30.82 -11.00
C ASP A 35 -12.86 -32.23 -11.21
N THR A 36 -11.98 -32.41 -12.20
CA THR A 36 -11.36 -33.71 -12.50
C THR A 36 -9.83 -33.63 -12.47
N PRO A 37 -9.15 -34.17 -11.45
CA PRO A 37 -7.70 -34.07 -11.29
C PRO A 37 -6.87 -34.93 -12.28
N PHE A 38 -7.48 -35.77 -13.12
CA PHE A 38 -6.75 -36.77 -13.91
C PHE A 38 -6.85 -36.67 -15.44
N MET A 39 -7.63 -35.74 -16.00
CA MET A 39 -7.78 -35.61 -17.47
C MET A 39 -8.03 -34.17 -17.97
N SER A 40 -7.26 -33.18 -17.51
CA SER A 40 -7.22 -31.91 -18.26
C SER A 40 -5.80 -31.35 -18.41
N THR A 41 -4.99 -32.03 -19.22
CA THR A 41 -3.85 -31.39 -19.88
C THR A 41 -4.36 -30.47 -20.99
N SER A 42 -5.07 -29.37 -20.65
CA SER A 42 -5.42 -28.21 -21.52
C SER A 42 -6.80 -27.57 -21.25
N THR A 43 -7.18 -27.28 -20.00
CA THR A 43 -8.28 -26.30 -19.82
C THR A 43 -7.70 -24.88 -19.88
N SER A 44 -7.38 -24.47 -21.10
CA SER A 44 -6.70 -23.24 -21.53
C SER A 44 -7.60 -22.00 -21.49
N GLN A 45 -8.55 -21.90 -20.56
CA GLN A 45 -9.34 -20.68 -20.44
C GLN A 45 -8.56 -19.65 -19.61
N PRO A 46 -8.22 -18.48 -20.18
CA PRO A 46 -7.57 -17.43 -19.41
C PRO A 46 -8.49 -16.99 -18.26
N PRO A 47 -7.93 -16.58 -17.10
CA PRO A 47 -8.72 -16.05 -15.99
C PRO A 47 -9.67 -14.96 -16.49
N LYS A 48 -10.97 -15.11 -16.18
CA LYS A 48 -11.99 -14.16 -16.63
C LYS A 48 -12.04 -12.99 -15.66
N GLN A 49 -11.76 -11.78 -16.14
CA GLN A 49 -11.93 -10.59 -15.31
C GLN A 49 -13.42 -10.31 -15.12
N ILE A 50 -13.89 -10.39 -13.87
CA ILE A 50 -15.31 -10.18 -13.52
C ILE A 50 -15.57 -8.77 -12.97
N ALA A 51 -14.56 -8.12 -12.41
CA ALA A 51 -14.67 -6.73 -11.95
C ALA A 51 -13.36 -5.95 -12.09
N ARG A 52 -13.52 -4.64 -12.29
CA ARG A 52 -12.43 -3.66 -12.23
C ARG A 52 -12.93 -2.43 -11.51
N ILE A 53 -12.43 -2.20 -10.30
CA ILE A 53 -12.96 -1.19 -9.38
C ILE A 53 -11.89 -0.13 -9.15
N ARG A 54 -12.26 1.13 -9.35
CA ARG A 54 -11.49 2.31 -8.93
C ARG A 54 -12.13 2.87 -7.68
N ILE A 55 -11.31 3.25 -6.70
CA ILE A 55 -11.76 3.90 -5.48
C ILE A 55 -11.14 5.31 -5.49
N PRO A 56 -11.87 6.34 -5.96
CA PRO A 56 -11.33 7.68 -6.17
C PRO A 56 -10.67 8.28 -4.93
N GLU A 57 -11.20 7.97 -3.75
CA GLU A 57 -10.69 8.44 -2.45
C GLU A 57 -9.31 7.85 -2.10
N THR A 58 -8.85 6.84 -2.83
CA THR A 58 -7.53 6.20 -2.66
C THR A 58 -6.45 6.75 -3.59
N GLU A 59 -6.74 7.83 -4.34
CA GLU A 59 -5.71 8.56 -5.09
C GLU A 59 -4.59 9.07 -4.17
N PHE A 60 -3.35 8.95 -4.64
CA PHE A 60 -2.19 9.46 -3.93
C PHE A 60 -1.10 9.93 -4.89
N VAL A 61 -0.14 10.70 -4.37
CA VAL A 61 1.09 11.04 -5.08
C VAL A 61 2.23 10.24 -4.46
N ALA A 62 2.97 9.50 -5.28
CA ALA A 62 4.15 8.80 -4.81
C ALA A 62 5.23 9.84 -4.49
N VAL A 63 5.86 9.74 -3.32
CA VAL A 63 6.90 10.67 -2.88
C VAL A 63 8.02 9.87 -2.23
N THR A 64 9.24 10.39 -2.29
CA THR A 64 10.34 9.85 -1.50
C THR A 64 10.27 10.34 -0.06
N ALA A 65 9.82 11.57 0.18
CA ALA A 65 9.57 12.13 1.51
C ALA A 65 8.25 12.91 1.55
N TYR A 66 7.55 12.89 2.69
CA TYR A 66 6.35 13.70 2.87
C TYR A 66 6.67 15.19 2.69
N GLN A 67 5.82 15.87 1.92
CA GLN A 67 5.92 17.32 1.70
C GLN A 67 4.91 18.10 2.55
N ASN A 68 3.74 17.50 2.81
CA ASN A 68 2.66 18.14 3.54
C ASN A 68 2.64 17.68 5.00
N SER A 69 2.89 18.62 5.93
CA SER A 69 2.95 18.35 7.37
C SER A 69 1.63 17.84 7.95
N THR A 70 0.48 18.26 7.42
CA THR A 70 -0.84 17.75 7.84
C THR A 70 -0.97 16.26 7.51
N ILE A 71 -0.49 15.82 6.34
CA ILE A 71 -0.47 14.40 5.98
C ILE A 71 0.50 13.63 6.89
N THR A 72 1.66 14.20 7.19
CA THR A 72 2.62 13.60 8.12
C THR A 72 1.99 13.37 9.50
N GLN A 73 1.31 14.37 10.06
CA GLN A 73 0.63 14.24 11.36
C GLN A 73 -0.50 13.20 11.30
N LEU A 74 -1.33 13.22 10.26
CA LEU A 74 -2.37 12.22 10.07
C LEU A 74 -1.79 10.80 10.04
N LYS A 75 -0.65 10.61 9.37
CA LYS A 75 0.05 9.31 9.34
C LYS A 75 0.63 8.93 10.70
N ILE A 76 1.20 9.86 11.45
CA ILE A 76 1.70 9.62 12.81
C ILE A 76 0.57 9.15 13.73
N GLU A 77 -0.56 9.83 13.71
CA GLU A 77 -1.73 9.53 14.54
C GLU A 77 -2.34 8.16 14.25
N HIS A 78 -2.46 7.80 12.96
CA HIS A 78 -3.26 6.64 12.55
C HIS A 78 -2.44 5.38 12.22
N ASN A 79 -1.14 5.49 11.90
CA ASN A 79 -0.29 4.33 11.64
C ASN A 79 0.26 3.74 12.96
N PRO A 80 -0.06 2.48 13.34
CA PRO A 80 0.43 1.86 14.58
C PRO A 80 1.96 1.80 14.69
N PHE A 81 2.66 1.70 13.56
CA PHE A 81 4.13 1.65 13.51
C PHE A 81 4.79 3.02 13.76
N ALA A 82 4.03 4.11 13.68
CA ALA A 82 4.50 5.48 13.92
C ALA A 82 4.26 5.97 15.35
N LYS A 83 3.83 5.10 16.28
CA LYS A 83 3.45 5.48 17.66
C LYS A 83 4.54 6.27 18.40
N GLY A 84 5.83 5.98 18.15
CA GLY A 84 6.95 6.67 18.79
C GLY A 84 7.09 8.16 18.46
N PHE A 85 6.38 8.65 17.45
CA PHE A 85 6.36 10.07 17.07
C PHE A 85 5.15 10.84 17.64
N ARG A 86 4.18 10.15 18.27
CA ARG A 86 2.94 10.78 18.78
C ARG A 86 3.17 11.59 20.05
N ASP A 87 3.93 11.04 20.99
CA ASP A 87 4.06 11.59 22.35
C ASP A 87 5.13 12.71 22.45
N GLY A 88 5.31 13.49 21.38
CA GLY A 88 6.11 14.71 21.43
C GLY A 88 7.54 14.52 21.95
N GLY A 89 8.25 13.46 21.56
CA GLY A 89 9.70 13.34 21.71
C GLY A 89 10.28 13.89 23.03
N GLU A 90 9.74 13.52 24.19
CA GLU A 90 10.33 13.85 25.52
C GLU A 90 11.65 13.07 25.78
N ARG A 91 12.55 13.07 24.81
CA ARG A 91 13.98 12.96 25.05
C ARG A 91 14.58 14.32 24.74
N LYS A 92 14.72 15.14 25.78
CA LYS A 92 15.45 16.41 25.79
C LYS A 92 16.70 16.37 24.88
N ARG A 93 16.62 16.90 23.65
CA ARG A 93 17.72 17.66 23.02
C ARG A 93 17.32 18.36 21.71
N SER A 94 17.54 19.68 21.74
CA SER A 94 17.88 20.63 20.65
C SER A 94 16.91 20.85 19.49
N THR A 95 16.36 22.08 19.52
CA THR A 95 15.90 22.98 18.44
C THR A 95 14.83 22.51 17.44
N PRO A 96 13.78 23.34 17.18
CA PRO A 96 12.66 22.99 16.31
C PRO A 96 13.03 22.63 14.86
N GLU A 97 14.12 23.18 14.33
CA GLU A 97 14.61 22.86 12.97
C GLU A 97 15.06 21.40 12.82
N SER A 98 15.55 20.76 13.88
CA SER A 98 16.06 19.38 13.82
C SER A 98 14.95 18.33 13.72
N TYR A 99 13.73 18.65 14.15
CA TYR A 99 12.65 17.66 14.24
C TYR A 99 11.98 17.39 12.88
N ALA A 100 11.72 18.45 12.10
CA ALA A 100 11.12 18.32 10.78
C ALA A 100 12.02 17.53 9.81
N ASP A 101 13.32 17.81 9.82
CA ASP A 101 14.29 17.10 8.98
C ASP A 101 14.47 15.63 9.39
N ARG A 102 14.38 15.31 10.69
CA ARG A 102 14.43 13.93 11.19
C ARG A 102 13.17 13.13 10.83
N ILE A 103 11.99 13.74 10.93
CA ILE A 103 10.73 13.12 10.55
C ILE A 103 10.74 12.82 9.04
N ASN A 104 11.16 13.79 8.23
CA ASN A 104 11.21 13.63 6.78
C ASN A 104 12.26 12.59 6.36
N SER A 105 13.44 12.56 6.99
CA SER A 105 14.48 11.56 6.69
C SER A 105 14.16 10.14 7.18
N GLN A 106 13.37 9.96 8.25
CA GLN A 106 12.96 8.62 8.71
C GLN A 106 11.74 8.06 7.98
N LEU A 107 10.83 8.92 7.51
CA LEU A 107 9.68 8.50 6.68
C LEU A 107 10.07 8.16 5.23
N LEU A 108 11.30 8.47 4.81
CA LEU A 108 11.93 8.05 3.56
C LEU A 108 12.29 6.54 3.53
N LEU A 109 12.29 5.85 4.68
CA LEU A 109 12.90 4.52 4.86
C LEU A 109 11.90 3.38 5.11
N THR A 110 10.59 3.64 5.00
CA THR A 110 9.52 2.62 5.13
C THR A 110 8.61 2.65 3.92
#